data_AF-A0A1G0XIG6-F1
#
_entry.id   AF-A0A1G0XIG6-F1
#
_cell.length_a   1.000
_cell.length_b   1.000
_cell.length_c   1.000
_cell.angle_alpha   90.00
_cell.angle_beta   90.00
_cell.angle_gamma   90.00
#
_symmetry.space_group_name_H-M   'P 1'
#
loop_
_entity.id
_entity.type
_entity.pdbx_description
1 polymer ?
#
loop_
_entity_poly.entity_id
_entity_poly.type
_entity_poly.pdbx_seq_one_letter_code
_entity_poly.pdbx_strand_id
1 'polypeptide(L)'
;MIVDLIKKNILMGLGLASMTQSKLKEIGKKIAEEGKLSQEEGEKLVSEILKQADEAKDGLQKQIHEMIEKAMHKFKPPCLCEIEKLKKEIHALREEIHKNSGN
;
A
#
# COMPACT_ATOMS: atom_id res chain seq x y z
N MET A 1 5.83 -17.65 24.36
CA MET A 1 4.83 -17.21 25.37
C MET A 1 5.21 -15.90 26.05
N ILE A 2 6.30 -15.81 26.83
CA ILE A 2 6.71 -14.51 27.45
C ILE A 2 7.23 -13.51 26.39
N VAL A 3 8.08 -13.96 25.47
CA VAL A 3 8.62 -13.13 24.36
C VAL A 3 7.49 -12.57 23.47
N ASP A 4 6.43 -13.34 23.25
CA ASP A 4 5.28 -12.89 22.45
C ASP A 4 4.47 -11.80 23.15
N LEU A 5 4.33 -11.87 24.48
CA LEU A 5 3.66 -10.83 25.26
C LEU A 5 4.46 -9.53 25.25
N ILE A 6 5.77 -9.62 25.39
CA ILE A 6 6.67 -8.45 25.39
C ILE A 6 6.66 -7.79 24.01
N LYS A 7 6.76 -8.58 22.93
CA LYS A 7 6.59 -8.10 21.55
C LYS A 7 5.27 -7.35 21.39
N LYS A 8 4.15 -7.94 21.80
CA LYS A 8 2.82 -7.32 21.66
C LYS A 8 2.71 -6.01 22.45
N ASN A 9 3.16 -5.99 23.70
CA ASN A 9 3.04 -4.81 24.55
C ASN A 9 3.94 -3.66 24.08
N ILE A 10 5.15 -3.95 23.60
CA ILE A 10 6.04 -2.92 23.02
C ILE A 10 5.45 -2.38 21.72
N LEU A 11 4.91 -3.24 20.86
CA LEU A 11 4.24 -2.83 19.61
C LEU A 11 3.00 -1.96 19.88
N MET A 12 2.24 -2.27 20.93
CA MET A 12 1.06 -1.49 21.33
C MET A 12 1.43 -0.16 22.00
N GLY A 13 2.48 -0.13 22.84
CA GLY A 13 2.91 1.08 23.55
C GLY A 13 3.57 2.14 22.67
N LEU A 14 4.07 1.75 21.50
CA LEU A 14 4.69 2.67 20.53
C LEU A 14 3.72 3.14 19.44
N GLY A 15 2.69 2.35 19.16
CA GLY A 15 1.74 2.63 18.09
C GLY A 15 2.32 2.39 16.69
N LEU A 16 1.47 1.96 15.75
CA LEU A 16 1.87 1.63 14.37
C LEU A 16 2.45 2.85 13.61
N ALA A 17 2.07 4.07 13.99
CA ALA A 17 2.58 5.29 13.36
C ALA A 17 4.03 5.64 13.79
N SER A 18 4.52 5.08 14.90
CA SER A 18 5.89 5.31 15.41
C SER A 18 6.86 4.18 15.03
N MET A 19 6.38 3.12 14.37
CA MET A 19 7.21 2.01 13.89
C MET A 19 8.17 2.51 12.79
N THR A 20 9.39 2.83 13.20
CA THR A 20 10.50 3.19 12.31
C THR A 20 11.55 2.08 12.30
N GLN A 21 12.44 2.06 11.30
CA GLN A 21 13.55 1.10 11.26
C GLN A 21 14.41 1.15 12.54
N SER A 22 14.60 2.34 13.13
CA SER A 22 15.30 2.50 14.42
C SER A 22 14.57 1.79 15.56
N LYS A 23 13.24 1.91 15.64
CA LYS A 23 12.41 1.25 16.65
C LYS A 23 12.37 -0.27 16.47
N LEU A 24 12.31 -0.74 15.23
CA LEU A 24 12.39 -2.16 14.90
C LEU A 24 13.74 -2.78 15.28
N LYS A 25 14.84 -2.05 15.06
CA LYS A 25 16.17 -2.45 15.55
C LYS A 25 16.20 -2.55 17.08
N GLU A 26 15.66 -1.56 17.78
CA GLU A 26 15.60 -1.55 19.25
C GLU A 26 14.81 -2.76 19.80
N ILE A 27 13.67 -3.06 19.18
CA ILE A 27 12.84 -4.22 19.52
C ILE A 27 13.59 -5.53 19.26
N GLY A 28 14.16 -5.69 18.05
CA GLY A 28 14.92 -6.89 17.69
C GLY A 28 16.10 -7.12 18.62
N LYS A 29 16.79 -6.05 19.02
CA LYS A 29 17.92 -6.12 19.96
C LYS A 29 17.46 -6.52 21.37
N LYS A 30 16.35 -5.94 21.88
CA LYS A 30 15.76 -6.37 23.17
C LYS A 30 15.37 -7.84 23.17
N ILE A 31 14.76 -8.33 22.09
CA ILE A 31 14.38 -9.74 21.97
C ILE A 31 15.62 -10.64 21.95
N ALA A 32 16.69 -10.21 21.28
CA ALA A 32 17.94 -10.95 21.26
C ALA A 32 18.60 -11.02 22.64
N GLU A 33 18.62 -9.90 23.36
CA GLU A 33 19.15 -9.79 24.73
C GLU A 33 18.34 -10.64 25.73
N GLU A 34 17.00 -10.53 25.71
CA GLU A 34 16.10 -11.30 26.58
C GLU A 34 16.13 -12.81 26.24
N GLY A 35 16.30 -13.14 24.96
CA GLY A 35 16.44 -14.52 24.47
C GLY A 35 17.82 -15.12 24.73
N LYS A 36 18.78 -14.34 25.25
CA LYS A 36 20.19 -14.73 25.39
C LYS A 36 20.78 -15.28 24.09
N LEU A 37 20.38 -14.67 22.97
CA LEU A 37 20.90 -15.04 21.66
C LEU A 37 22.38 -14.66 21.56
N SER A 38 23.15 -15.44 20.81
CA SER A 38 24.50 -15.03 20.42
C SER A 38 24.44 -13.75 19.58
N GLN A 39 25.57 -13.05 19.48
CA GLN A 39 25.65 -11.80 18.71
C GLN A 39 25.21 -12.03 17.24
N GLU A 40 25.62 -13.14 16.65
CA GLU A 40 25.29 -13.52 15.28
C GLU A 40 23.79 -13.80 15.10
N GLU A 41 23.17 -14.51 16.03
CA GLU A 41 21.72 -14.78 16.03
C GLU A 41 20.89 -13.50 16.25
N GLY A 42 21.35 -12.60 17.11
CA GLY A 42 20.71 -11.32 17.38
C GLY A 42 20.75 -10.38 16.16
N GLU A 43 21.89 -10.29 15.49
CA GLU A 43 22.03 -9.51 14.25
C GLU A 43 21.15 -10.06 13.13
N LYS A 44 21.08 -11.40 13.01
CA LYS A 44 20.21 -12.07 12.03
C LYS A 44 18.73 -11.79 12.30
N LEU A 45 18.29 -11.87 13.56
CA LEU A 45 16.92 -11.56 13.96
C LEU A 45 16.53 -10.11 13.60
N VAL A 46 17.40 -9.15 13.91
CA VAL A 46 17.17 -7.74 13.57
C VAL A 46 17.05 -7.53 12.06
N SER A 47 17.92 -8.18 11.29
CA SER A 47 17.89 -8.14 9.83
C SER A 47 16.60 -8.72 9.26
N GLU A 48 16.14 -9.87 9.77
CA GLU A 48 14.89 -10.50 9.35
C GLU A 48 13.67 -9.64 9.66
N ILE A 49 13.61 -9.01 10.83
CA ILE A 49 12.53 -8.08 11.21
C ILE A 49 12.47 -6.89 10.26
N LEU A 50 13.63 -6.29 9.93
CA LEU A 50 13.69 -5.16 9.01
C LEU A 50 13.25 -5.57 7.60
N LYS A 51 13.72 -6.72 7.12
CA LYS A 51 13.35 -7.25 5.80
C LYS A 51 11.84 -7.52 5.72
N GLN A 52 11.26 -8.18 6.72
CA GLN A 52 9.81 -8.42 6.77
C GLN A 52 9.01 -7.12 6.83
N ALA A 53 9.50 -6.10 7.52
CA ALA A 53 8.84 -4.80 7.57
C ALA A 53 8.83 -4.10 6.19
N ASP A 54 9.94 -4.16 5.45
CA ASP A 54 10.02 -3.62 4.09
C ASP A 54 9.10 -4.39 3.13
N GLU A 55 9.10 -5.72 3.17
CA GLU A 55 8.19 -6.56 2.36
C GLU A 55 6.71 -6.28 2.67
N ALA A 56 6.36 -6.13 3.96
CA ALA A 56 5.01 -5.79 4.39
C ALA A 56 4.58 -4.40 3.90
N LYS A 57 5.50 -3.42 3.90
CA LYS A 57 5.26 -2.06 3.38
C LYS A 57 4.98 -2.10 1.88
N ASP A 58 5.77 -2.84 1.10
CA ASP A 58 5.57 -2.97 -0.34
C ASP A 58 4.25 -3.68 -0.68
N GLY A 59 3.91 -4.73 0.06
CA GLY A 59 2.62 -5.41 -0.06
C GLY A 59 1.44 -4.49 0.26
N LEU A 60 1.56 -3.67 1.30
CA LEU A 60 0.55 -2.67 1.65
C LEU A 60 0.41 -1.60 0.56
N GLN A 61 1.52 -1.10 0.01
CA GLN A 61 1.49 -0.12 -1.08
C GLN A 61 0.77 -0.67 -2.32
N LYS A 62 1.03 -1.93 -2.69
CA LYS A 62 0.32 -2.59 -3.79
C LYS A 62 -1.18 -2.70 -3.52
N GLN A 63 -1.57 -3.15 -2.32
CA GLN A 63 -2.98 -3.26 -1.96
C GLN A 63 -3.70 -1.90 -1.97
N ILE A 64 -3.03 -0.85 -1.48
CA ILE A 64 -3.56 0.52 -1.53
C ILE A 64 -3.71 0.98 -2.98
N HIS A 65 -2.71 0.74 -3.84
CA HIS A 65 -2.79 1.07 -5.26
C HIS A 65 -3.96 0.37 -5.95
N GLU A 66 -4.08 -0.96 -5.76
CA GLU A 66 -5.19 -1.73 -6.32
C GLU A 66 -6.55 -1.25 -5.80
N MET A 67 -6.64 -0.88 -4.52
CA MET A 67 -7.86 -0.36 -3.94
C MET A 67 -8.24 0.99 -4.56
N ILE A 68 -7.25 1.88 -4.76
CA ILE A 68 -7.45 3.18 -5.41
C ILE A 68 -7.83 3.00 -6.87
N GLU A 69 -7.15 2.12 -7.62
CA GLU A 69 -7.50 1.81 -9.01
C GLU A 69 -8.92 1.23 -9.11
N LYS A 70 -9.27 0.25 -8.27
CA LYS A 70 -10.63 -0.32 -8.22
C LYS A 70 -11.66 0.73 -7.83
N ALA A 71 -11.35 1.62 -6.89
CA ALA A 71 -12.21 2.72 -6.51
C ALA A 71 -12.39 3.69 -7.69
N MET A 72 -11.32 4.11 -8.36
CA MET A 72 -11.37 4.98 -9.54
C MET A 72 -12.06 4.34 -10.75
N HIS A 73 -11.96 3.03 -10.94
CA HIS A 73 -12.69 2.33 -12.00
C HIS A 73 -14.20 2.28 -11.70
N LYS A 74 -14.58 2.17 -10.43
CA LYS A 74 -15.99 2.26 -9.99
C LYS A 74 -16.51 3.70 -10.00
N PHE A 75 -15.64 4.65 -9.72
CA PHE A 75 -15.90 6.08 -9.70
C PHE A 75 -15.48 6.64 -11.06
N LYS A 76 -16.26 6.42 -12.12
CA LYS A 76 -16.00 7.03 -13.45
C LYS A 76 -15.59 8.49 -13.24
N PRO A 77 -14.31 8.87 -13.46
CA PRO A 77 -13.90 10.23 -13.16
C PRO A 77 -14.70 11.16 -14.07
N PRO A 78 -15.15 12.34 -13.58
CA PRO A 78 -16.00 13.26 -14.36
C PRO A 78 -15.46 13.50 -15.78
N CYS A 79 -14.13 13.58 -15.89
CA CYS A 79 -13.40 13.77 -17.15
C CYS A 79 -13.65 12.65 -18.19
N LEU A 80 -13.71 11.37 -17.78
CA LEU A 80 -13.97 10.26 -18.71
C LEU A 80 -15.42 10.24 -19.18
N CYS A 81 -16.38 10.56 -18.30
CA CYS A 81 -17.78 10.72 -18.67
C CYS A 81 -17.99 11.89 -19.65
N GLU A 82 -17.32 13.01 -19.42
CA GLU A 82 -17.36 14.17 -20.32
C GLU A 82 -16.74 13.85 -21.68
N ILE A 83 -15.59 13.16 -21.72
CA ILE A 83 -14.96 12.72 -22.98
C ILE A 83 -15.85 11.73 -23.75
N GLU A 84 -16.53 10.80 -23.07
CA GLU A 84 -17.49 9.89 -23.72
C GLU A 84 -18.70 10.64 -24.29
N LYS A 85 -19.23 11.65 -23.56
CA LYS A 85 -20.31 12.51 -24.05
C LYS A 85 -19.88 13.30 -25.28
N LEU A 86 -18.72 13.96 -25.22
CA LEU A 86 -18.17 14.73 -26.33
C LEU A 86 -17.93 13.85 -27.56
N LYS A 87 -17.43 12.62 -27.40
CA LYS A 87 -17.29 11.66 -28.51
C LYS A 87 -18.63 11.29 -29.14
N LYS A 88 -19.68 11.08 -28.33
CA LYS A 88 -21.02 10.78 -28.83
C LYS A 88 -21.63 11.96 -29.58
N GLU A 89 -21.47 13.18 -29.07
CA GLU A 89 -21.92 14.40 -29.75
C GLU A 89 -21.18 14.60 -31.07
N ILE A 90 -19.87 14.43 -31.11
CA ILE A 90 -19.08 14.51 -32.34
C ILE A 90 -19.53 13.45 -33.36
N HIS A 91 -19.87 12.23 -32.91
CA HIS A 91 -20.37 11.19 -33.81
C HIS A 91 -21.74 11.55 -34.38
N ALA A 92 -22.68 11.98 -33.53
CA ALA A 92 -24.02 12.40 -33.94
C ALA A 92 -23.96 13.56 -34.94
N LEU A 93 -23.13 14.58 -34.67
CA LEU A 93 -22.93 15.71 -35.58
C LEU A 93 -22.32 15.27 -36.92
N ARG A 94 -21.38 14.31 -36.91
CA ARG A 94 -20.81 13.76 -38.15
C ARG A 94 -21.84 12.99 -38.97
N GLU A 95 -22.71 12.22 -38.32
CA GLU A 95 -23.81 11.51 -38.98
C GLU A 95 -24.84 12.47 -39.57
N GLU A 96 -25.18 13.55 -38.86
CA GLU A 96 -26.05 14.61 -39.36
C GLU A 96 -25.44 15.33 -40.57
N ILE A 97 -24.15 15.68 -40.51
CA ILE A 97 -23.44 16.31 -41.64
C ILE A 97 -23.41 15.39 -42.85
N HIS A 98 -23.13 14.10 -42.67
CA HIS A 98 -23.16 13.12 -43.77
C HIS A 98 -24.56 12.95 -44.35
N LYS A 99 -25.60 12.98 -43.52
CA LYS A 99 -27.00 12.89 -43.98
C LYS A 99 -27.44 14.13 -44.74
N ASN A 100 -26.96 15.32 -44.35
CA ASN A 100 -27.26 16.59 -45.03
C ASN A 100 -26.40 16.85 -46.27
N SER A 101 -25.24 16.19 -46.40
CA SER A 101 -24.33 16.32 -47.55
C SER A 101 -24.63 15.30 -48.66
N GLY A 102 -25.62 14.43 -48.46
CA GLY A 102 -26.08 13.40 -49.40
C GLY A 102 -27.41 13.71 -50.09
N ASN A 103 -27.87 14.96 -50.06
CA ASN A 103 -29.08 15.43 -50.76
C ASN A 103 -28.79 16.71 -51.57
#